data_AF-A0A7R9YJI8-F1
#
_entry.id   AF-A0A7R9YJI8-F1
#
_cell.length_a   1.000
_cell.length_b   1.000
_cell.length_c   1.000
_cell.angle_alpha   90.00
_cell.angle_beta   90.00
_cell.angle_gamma   90.00
#
_symmetry.space_group_name_H-M   'P 1'
#
loop_
_entity.id
_entity.type
_entity.pdbx_description
1 polymer ?
#
loop_
_entity_poly.entity_id
_entity_poly.type
_entity_poly.pdbx_seq_one_letter_code
_entity_poly.pdbx_strand_id
1 'polypeptide(L)'
;GGGNGGDDDDDRPRGRGKGKSKGGAAKAPTPAALAANLSALAVRDGGAGGGVVALGSTAHSDARIRALKELQAKADEAQAEYDKQVRELERQLDEKLKPLTDKRKGIVTGTEAADGAPAAPVERFWLTAIQNCAALAQEVQPHDEPILKHLLDISVSHQLPDEKEGFVLSFEFAPNEHFANRVLTKTYVMDDDDDDTLEEVHGCTIEWKEGKDVTRRTVTKK
;
A
#
# COMPACT_ATOMS: atom_id res chain seq x y z
N GLY A 1 7.01 64.83 22.60
CA GLY A 1 6.09 63.69 22.46
C GLY A 1 6.64 62.86 21.34
N GLY A 2 6.99 61.59 21.54
CA GLY A 2 6.07 60.51 21.96
C GLY A 2 5.46 59.98 20.66
N GLY A 3 6.04 58.93 20.06
CA GLY A 3 5.69 57.52 20.29
C GLY A 3 4.71 57.11 19.17
N ASN A 4 4.60 55.90 18.64
CA ASN A 4 5.18 54.57 18.84
C ASN A 4 4.61 53.71 17.70
N GLY A 5 5.30 52.65 17.27
CA GLY A 5 4.76 51.53 16.47
C GLY A 5 4.53 51.89 14.99
N GLY A 6 5.03 51.15 14.01
CA GLY A 6 5.21 49.71 13.94
C GLY A 6 4.35 49.28 12.76
N ASP A 7 4.96 48.76 11.71
CA ASP A 7 4.36 47.74 10.84
C ASP A 7 5.47 47.18 9.95
N ASP A 8 5.61 45.87 10.09
CA ASP A 8 6.52 44.98 9.37
C ASP A 8 6.07 44.89 7.89
N ASP A 9 6.80 45.53 6.99
CA ASP A 9 6.70 45.27 5.55
C ASP A 9 7.61 44.08 5.16
N ASP A 10 6.93 42.94 5.01
CA ASP A 10 7.12 41.91 4.00
C ASP A 10 8.26 42.15 2.97
N ASP A 11 9.33 41.34 3.06
CA ASP A 11 9.89 40.68 1.87
C ASP A 11 10.87 39.55 2.27
N ARG A 12 10.34 38.36 2.55
CA ARG A 12 11.15 37.13 2.60
C ARG A 12 11.26 36.55 1.19
N PRO A 13 12.45 36.41 0.59
CA PRO A 13 12.59 35.59 -0.59
C PRO A 13 12.52 34.09 -0.22
N ARG A 14 11.34 33.53 -0.48
CA ARG A 14 11.09 32.23 -1.12
C ARG A 14 11.99 31.08 -0.65
N GLY A 15 11.54 30.43 0.42
CA GLY A 15 11.94 29.06 0.74
C GLY A 15 11.60 28.13 -0.43
N ARG A 16 12.63 27.67 -1.14
CA ARG A 16 12.49 26.70 -2.22
C ARG A 16 12.22 25.33 -1.61
N GLY A 17 10.95 24.93 -1.65
CA GLY A 17 10.49 23.62 -1.24
C GLY A 17 11.20 22.49 -2.00
N LYS A 18 11.61 21.48 -1.25
CA LYS A 18 11.74 20.09 -1.72
C LYS A 18 11.22 19.17 -0.62
N GLY A 19 9.91 19.22 -0.37
CA GLY A 19 9.20 18.12 0.24
C GLY A 19 8.94 17.08 -0.85
N LYS A 20 9.82 16.10 -1.00
CA LYS A 20 9.50 14.91 -1.79
C LYS A 20 8.39 14.16 -1.05
N SER A 21 7.19 14.13 -1.61
CA SER A 21 6.18 13.14 -1.25
C SER A 21 6.76 11.77 -1.55
N LYS A 22 7.03 10.97 -0.53
CA LYS A 22 7.23 9.53 -0.70
C LYS A 22 5.88 8.86 -0.47
N GLY A 23 5.21 8.50 -1.57
CA GLY A 23 4.41 7.28 -1.56
C GLY A 23 5.32 6.11 -1.20
N GLY A 24 4.75 5.07 -0.57
CA GLY A 24 5.47 3.95 0.06
C GLY A 24 6.75 3.58 -0.68
N ALA A 25 7.88 3.88 -0.07
CA ALA A 25 9.16 3.47 -0.61
C ALA A 25 9.29 1.97 -0.31
N ALA A 26 9.06 1.15 -1.34
CA ALA A 26 9.77 -0.08 -1.61
C ALA A 26 11.08 -0.15 -0.80
N LYS A 27 11.17 -1.08 0.15
CA LYS A 27 12.32 -1.19 1.03
C LYS A 27 13.34 -2.06 0.31
N ALA A 28 14.16 -1.40 -0.53
CA ALA A 28 15.26 -2.04 -1.24
C ALA A 28 16.00 -3.05 -0.33
N PRO A 29 16.36 -4.24 -0.86
CA PRO A 29 16.95 -5.29 -0.06
C PRO A 29 18.15 -4.74 0.70
N THR A 30 18.20 -5.03 1.99
CA THR A 30 19.32 -4.55 2.80
C THR A 30 20.63 -5.10 2.22
N PRO A 31 21.76 -4.39 2.34
CA PRO A 31 23.05 -4.92 1.90
C PRO A 31 23.38 -6.32 2.49
N ALA A 32 22.83 -6.62 3.67
CA ALA A 32 22.93 -7.94 4.29
C ALA A 32 22.11 -9.01 3.55
N ALA A 33 20.86 -8.71 3.19
CA ALA A 33 20.02 -9.61 2.39
C ALA A 33 20.63 -9.87 1.00
N LEU A 34 21.18 -8.85 0.35
CA LEU A 34 21.86 -9.00 -0.93
C LEU A 34 23.10 -9.91 -0.84
N ALA A 35 23.90 -9.78 0.23
CA ALA A 35 25.05 -10.64 0.47
C ALA A 35 24.66 -12.09 0.80
N ALA A 36 23.56 -12.29 1.55
CA ALA A 36 23.01 -13.61 1.84
C ALA A 36 22.51 -14.30 0.56
N ASN A 37 21.77 -13.58 -0.29
CA ASN A 37 21.25 -14.10 -1.57
C ASN A 37 22.38 -14.54 -2.52
N LEU A 38 23.44 -13.73 -2.64
CA LEU A 38 24.64 -14.10 -3.41
C LEU A 38 25.35 -15.34 -2.85
N SER A 39 25.42 -15.48 -1.52
CA SER A 39 26.04 -16.62 -0.85
C SER A 39 25.23 -17.90 -1.05
N ALA A 40 23.90 -17.82 -0.98
CA ALA A 40 22.99 -18.95 -1.23
C ALA A 40 23.11 -19.47 -2.67
N LEU A 41 23.16 -18.56 -3.66
CA LEU A 41 23.30 -18.93 -5.07
C LEU A 41 24.62 -19.65 -5.38
N ALA A 42 25.71 -19.29 -4.69
CA ALA A 42 27.03 -19.90 -4.90
C ALA A 42 27.13 -21.34 -4.35
N VAL A 43 26.23 -21.73 -3.45
CA VAL A 43 26.28 -22.99 -2.70
C VAL A 43 25.22 -24.00 -3.18
N ARG A 44 24.25 -23.57 -4.01
CA ARG A 44 23.28 -24.46 -4.67
C ARG A 44 24.01 -25.45 -5.59
N ASP A 45 23.60 -26.72 -5.53
CA ASP A 45 24.01 -27.69 -6.56
C ASP A 45 23.37 -27.29 -7.89
N GLY A 46 24.19 -27.19 -8.94
CA GLY A 46 23.72 -26.84 -10.28
C GLY A 46 22.69 -27.85 -10.77
N GLY A 47 21.42 -27.45 -10.80
CA GLY A 47 20.35 -28.21 -11.45
C GLY A 47 20.49 -28.18 -12.97
N ALA A 48 20.12 -29.28 -13.64
CA ALA A 48 20.15 -29.43 -15.09
C ALA A 48 19.19 -28.42 -15.77
N GLY A 49 19.66 -27.21 -16.08
CA GLY A 49 18.89 -26.22 -16.83
C GLY A 49 19.26 -24.75 -16.63
N GLY A 50 20.02 -24.40 -15.59
CA GLY A 50 20.48 -23.03 -15.35
C GLY A 50 22.00 -22.94 -15.37
N GLY A 51 22.57 -21.89 -15.97
CA GLY A 51 24.01 -21.65 -16.09
C GLY A 51 24.74 -21.34 -14.77
N VAL A 52 24.47 -22.11 -13.71
CA VAL A 52 25.18 -22.04 -12.44
C VAL A 52 26.44 -22.89 -12.57
N VAL A 53 27.61 -22.25 -12.54
CA VAL A 53 28.89 -22.96 -12.59
C VAL A 53 29.15 -23.54 -11.20
N ALA A 54 29.10 -24.88 -11.09
CA ALA A 54 29.40 -25.56 -9.83
C ALA A 54 30.84 -25.27 -9.39
N LEU A 55 31.03 -25.07 -8.08
CA LEU A 55 32.38 -24.96 -7.51
C LEU A 55 33.14 -26.27 -7.78
N GLY A 56 34.38 -26.16 -8.27
CA GLY A 56 35.21 -27.34 -8.55
C GLY A 56 35.34 -28.26 -7.33
N SER A 57 35.18 -29.57 -7.53
CA SER A 57 35.15 -30.56 -6.45
C SER A 57 36.50 -31.27 -6.29
N THR A 58 36.95 -31.32 -5.03
CA THR A 58 38.05 -32.06 -4.44
C THR A 58 37.60 -32.47 -3.04
N ALA A 59 38.14 -33.54 -2.46
CA ALA A 59 37.72 -33.96 -1.11
C ALA A 59 37.85 -32.84 -0.04
N HIS A 60 38.83 -31.94 -0.19
CA HIS A 60 39.01 -30.78 0.67
C HIS A 60 37.98 -29.67 0.43
N SER A 61 37.54 -29.46 -0.82
CA SER A 61 36.49 -28.49 -1.11
C SER A 61 35.11 -29.02 -0.72
N ASP A 62 34.86 -30.33 -0.81
CA ASP A 62 33.57 -30.92 -0.43
C ASP A 62 33.25 -30.73 1.07
N ALA A 63 34.25 -30.92 1.94
CA ALA A 63 34.10 -30.67 3.37
C ALA A 63 33.81 -29.19 3.67
N ARG A 64 34.46 -28.26 2.96
CA ARG A 64 34.22 -26.81 3.08
C ARG A 64 32.85 -26.42 2.54
N ILE A 65 32.43 -26.98 1.41
CA ILE A 65 31.09 -26.76 0.82
C ILE A 65 30.01 -27.23 1.79
N ARG A 66 30.17 -28.39 2.45
CA ARG A 66 29.23 -28.85 3.48
C ARG A 66 29.13 -27.84 4.64
N ALA A 67 30.26 -27.36 5.15
CA ALA A 67 30.27 -26.36 6.21
C ALA A 67 29.59 -25.04 5.77
N LEU A 68 29.77 -24.62 4.51
CA LEU A 68 29.08 -23.45 3.96
C LEU A 68 27.57 -23.68 3.81
N LYS A 69 27.13 -24.87 3.37
CA LYS A 69 25.72 -25.26 3.31
C LYS A 69 25.06 -25.20 4.70
N GLU A 70 25.73 -25.71 5.72
CA GLU A 70 25.25 -25.66 7.11
C GLU A 70 25.15 -24.23 7.65
N LEU A 71 26.08 -23.34 7.28
CA LEU A 71 26.00 -21.92 7.63
C LEU A 71 24.86 -21.21 6.90
N GLN A 72 24.63 -21.52 5.61
CA GLN A 72 23.51 -20.96 4.86
C GLN A 72 22.18 -21.38 5.47
N ALA A 73 22.01 -22.65 5.84
CA ALA A 73 20.79 -23.12 6.49
C ALA A 73 20.47 -22.37 7.79
N LYS A 74 21.49 -22.00 8.58
CA LYS A 74 21.31 -21.16 9.78
C LYS A 74 20.95 -19.72 9.45
N ALA A 75 21.46 -19.18 8.34
CA ALA A 75 21.08 -17.85 7.86
C ALA A 75 19.61 -17.85 7.39
N ASP A 76 19.19 -18.89 6.68
CA ASP A 76 17.80 -19.06 6.22
C ASP A 76 16.83 -19.19 7.42
N GLU A 77 17.22 -19.93 8.47
CA GLU A 77 16.44 -20.01 9.72
C GLU A 77 16.31 -18.64 10.42
N ALA A 78 17.40 -17.87 10.47
CA ALA A 78 17.37 -16.53 11.05
C ALA A 78 16.52 -15.56 10.22
N GLN A 79 16.53 -15.69 8.89
CA GLN A 79 15.69 -14.91 7.99
C GLN A 79 14.21 -15.24 8.19
N ALA A 80 13.85 -16.53 8.22
CA ALA A 80 12.47 -16.96 8.45
C ALA A 80 11.91 -16.45 9.80
N GLU A 81 12.73 -16.40 10.85
CA GLU A 81 12.34 -15.81 12.14
C GLU A 81 12.18 -14.28 12.05
N TYR A 82 13.02 -13.59 11.28
CA TYR A 82 12.85 -12.15 11.00
C TYR A 82 11.53 -11.89 10.28
N ASP A 83 11.21 -12.63 9.23
CA ASP A 83 9.98 -12.44 8.43
C ASP A 83 8.74 -12.68 9.30
N LYS A 84 8.78 -13.72 10.15
CA LYS A 84 7.72 -13.98 11.14
C LYS A 84 7.54 -12.82 12.12
N GLN A 85 8.63 -12.21 12.58
CA GLN A 85 8.55 -11.04 13.47
C GLN A 85 8.01 -9.80 12.76
N VAL A 86 8.37 -9.58 11.49
CA VAL A 86 7.81 -8.51 10.66
C VAL A 86 6.29 -8.68 10.53
N ARG A 87 5.82 -9.86 10.14
CA ARG A 87 4.38 -10.16 10.01
C ARG A 87 3.62 -9.93 11.32
N GLU A 88 4.20 -10.35 12.46
CA GLU A 88 3.58 -10.11 13.77
C GLU A 88 3.55 -8.61 14.13
N LEU A 89 4.60 -7.86 13.82
CA LEU A 89 4.65 -6.41 14.06
C LEU A 89 3.63 -5.66 13.20
N GLU A 90 3.47 -6.03 11.94
CA GLU A 90 2.44 -5.48 11.04
C GLU A 90 1.05 -5.77 11.57
N ARG A 91 0.78 -7.02 11.99
CA ARG A 91 -0.49 -7.40 12.63
C ARG A 91 -0.79 -6.55 13.87
N GLN A 92 0.20 -6.31 14.73
CA GLN A 92 0.04 -5.46 15.91
C GLN A 92 -0.19 -3.98 15.55
N LEU A 93 0.40 -3.51 14.45
CA LEU A 93 0.16 -2.17 13.96
C LEU A 93 -1.28 -2.03 13.44
N ASP A 94 -1.76 -2.99 12.67
CA ASP A 94 -3.14 -3.03 12.17
C ASP A 94 -4.15 -3.04 13.31
N GLU A 95 -3.93 -3.86 14.35
CA GLU A 95 -4.77 -3.87 15.55
C GLU A 95 -4.84 -2.51 16.27
N LYS A 96 -3.72 -1.79 16.32
CA LYS A 96 -3.66 -0.44 16.92
C LYS A 96 -4.28 0.63 16.04
N LEU A 97 -4.17 0.50 14.72
CA LEU A 97 -4.74 1.43 13.76
C LEU A 97 -6.26 1.25 13.62
N LYS A 98 -6.76 0.02 13.73
CA LYS A 98 -8.19 -0.29 13.59
C LYS A 98 -9.13 0.59 14.43
N PRO A 99 -8.96 0.76 15.75
CA PRO A 99 -9.85 1.64 16.52
C PRO A 99 -9.76 3.11 16.08
N LEU A 100 -8.62 3.56 15.56
CA LEU A 100 -8.46 4.92 15.06
C LEU A 100 -9.16 5.13 13.72
N THR A 101 -9.07 4.15 12.81
CA THR A 101 -9.76 4.20 11.52
C THR A 101 -11.26 4.04 11.68
N ASP A 102 -11.72 3.14 12.57
CA ASP A 102 -13.14 2.98 12.92
C ASP A 102 -13.70 4.29 13.50
N LYS A 103 -12.97 4.93 14.43
CA LYS A 103 -13.34 6.24 14.98
C LYS A 103 -13.40 7.32 13.90
N ARG A 104 -12.40 7.40 13.01
CA ARG A 104 -12.42 8.34 11.88
C ARG A 104 -13.65 8.13 11.02
N LYS A 105 -13.99 6.89 10.68
CA LYS A 105 -15.21 6.57 9.93
C LYS A 105 -16.45 7.03 10.69
N GLY A 106 -16.53 6.80 11.99
CA GLY A 106 -17.65 7.26 12.83
C GLY A 106 -17.82 8.78 12.78
N ILE A 107 -16.72 9.54 12.84
CA ILE A 107 -16.72 11.00 12.72
C ILE A 107 -17.13 11.44 11.30
N VAL A 108 -16.52 10.86 10.26
CA VAL A 108 -16.82 11.21 8.86
C VAL A 108 -18.27 10.93 8.49
N THR A 109 -18.83 9.84 8.98
CA THR A 109 -20.22 9.46 8.71
C THR A 109 -21.24 10.10 9.66
N GLY A 110 -20.77 10.84 10.67
CA GLY A 110 -21.63 11.52 11.64
C GLY A 110 -22.33 10.60 12.63
N THR A 111 -21.83 9.37 12.83
CA THR A 111 -22.31 8.48 13.90
C THR A 111 -21.64 8.75 15.23
N GLU A 112 -20.52 9.47 15.23
CA GLU A 112 -19.79 9.90 16.42
C GLU A 112 -19.62 11.41 16.44
N ALA A 113 -19.68 12.00 17.64
CA ALA A 113 -19.34 13.41 17.88
C ALA A 113 -17.82 13.59 17.96
N ALA A 114 -17.32 14.76 17.58
CA ALA A 114 -15.89 15.09 17.62
C ALA A 114 -15.69 16.52 18.08
N ASP A 115 -14.70 16.75 18.96
CA ASP A 115 -14.21 18.07 19.37
C ASP A 115 -15.30 19.10 19.72
N GLY A 116 -16.31 18.65 20.46
CA GLY A 116 -17.44 19.51 20.90
C GLY A 116 -18.47 19.82 19.81
N ALA A 117 -18.29 19.34 18.58
CA ALA A 117 -19.29 19.36 17.53
C ALA A 117 -20.25 18.16 17.67
N PRO A 118 -21.56 18.35 17.39
CA PRO A 118 -22.52 17.26 17.38
C PRO A 118 -22.21 16.27 16.26
N ALA A 119 -22.69 15.04 16.41
CA ALA A 119 -22.55 14.00 15.39
C ALA A 119 -23.30 14.42 14.11
N ALA A 120 -22.54 14.73 13.06
CA ALA A 120 -23.03 15.14 11.75
C ALA A 120 -22.03 14.70 10.67
N PRO A 121 -22.49 14.25 9.48
CA PRO A 121 -21.60 13.80 8.43
C PRO A 121 -20.67 14.90 7.92
N VAL A 122 -19.42 14.54 7.62
CA VAL A 122 -18.47 15.40 6.91
C VAL A 122 -18.63 15.16 5.42
N GLU A 123 -19.46 15.98 4.77
CA GLU A 123 -19.77 15.83 3.35
C GLU A 123 -18.51 15.90 2.48
N ARG A 124 -18.48 15.05 1.43
CA ARG A 124 -17.39 14.99 0.44
C ARG A 124 -16.00 14.77 1.04
N PHE A 125 -15.86 14.28 2.28
CA PHE A 125 -14.57 14.09 2.94
C PHE A 125 -13.56 13.35 2.04
N TRP A 126 -13.92 12.16 1.56
CA TRP A 126 -13.03 11.33 0.75
C TRP A 126 -12.81 11.85 -0.67
N LEU A 127 -13.86 12.35 -1.33
CA LEU A 127 -13.72 13.00 -2.63
C LEU A 127 -12.73 14.17 -2.56
N THR A 128 -12.87 15.02 -1.54
CA THR A 128 -11.97 16.15 -1.29
C THR A 128 -10.54 15.67 -1.01
N ALA A 129 -10.38 14.62 -0.19
CA ALA A 129 -9.07 14.03 0.10
C ALA A 129 -8.37 13.50 -1.16
N ILE A 130 -9.10 12.81 -2.03
CA ILE A 130 -8.58 12.28 -3.30
C ILE A 130 -8.22 13.43 -4.25
N GLN A 131 -9.08 14.44 -4.39
CA GLN A 131 -8.82 15.62 -5.24
C GLN A 131 -7.62 16.45 -4.76
N ASN A 132 -7.34 16.46 -3.46
CA ASN A 132 -6.15 17.10 -2.89
C ASN A 132 -4.87 16.25 -3.03
N CYS A 133 -4.99 14.98 -3.40
CA CYS A 133 -3.85 14.11 -3.64
C CYS A 133 -3.37 14.26 -5.10
N ALA A 134 -2.24 14.92 -5.30
CA ALA A 134 -1.71 15.21 -6.66
C ALA A 134 -1.55 13.96 -7.55
N ALA A 135 -1.27 12.79 -6.96
CA ALA A 135 -1.13 11.54 -7.68
C ALA A 135 -2.46 10.94 -8.15
N LEU A 136 -3.59 11.28 -7.50
CA LEU A 136 -4.91 10.72 -7.79
C LEU A 136 -5.88 11.74 -8.41
N ALA A 137 -5.61 13.04 -8.23
CA ALA A 137 -6.51 14.10 -8.68
C ALA A 137 -6.81 14.04 -10.19
N GLN A 138 -5.83 13.61 -11.00
CA GLN A 138 -5.98 13.50 -12.45
C GLN A 138 -6.82 12.27 -12.87
N GLU A 139 -6.97 11.29 -11.99
CA GLU A 139 -7.77 10.09 -12.25
C GLU A 139 -9.27 10.33 -12.01
N VAL A 140 -9.64 11.38 -11.27
CA VAL A 140 -11.03 11.72 -10.97
C VAL A 140 -11.58 12.64 -12.06
N GLN A 141 -12.55 12.14 -12.83
CA GLN A 141 -13.23 12.89 -13.87
C GLN A 141 -14.54 13.51 -13.35
N PRO A 142 -15.12 14.53 -14.04
CA PRO A 142 -16.33 15.20 -13.56
C PRO A 142 -17.54 14.28 -13.34
N HIS A 143 -17.61 13.15 -14.07
CA HIS A 143 -18.69 12.17 -13.91
C HIS A 143 -18.50 11.22 -12.71
N ASP A 144 -17.29 11.18 -12.13
CA ASP A 144 -16.99 10.37 -10.96
C ASP A 144 -17.38 11.08 -9.66
N GLU A 145 -17.38 12.42 -9.64
CA GLU A 145 -17.71 13.20 -8.44
C GLU A 145 -19.08 12.84 -7.82
N PRO A 146 -20.17 12.69 -8.59
CA PRO A 146 -21.47 12.28 -8.05
C PRO A 146 -21.45 10.88 -7.44
N ILE A 147 -20.48 10.03 -7.79
CA ILE A 147 -20.30 8.69 -7.24
C ILE A 147 -19.47 8.78 -5.96
N LEU A 148 -18.29 9.41 -6.05
CA LEU A 148 -17.32 9.52 -4.96
C LEU A 148 -17.82 10.34 -3.77
N LYS A 149 -18.82 11.21 -3.95
CA LYS A 149 -19.49 11.87 -2.81
C LYS A 149 -20.18 10.89 -1.85
N HIS A 150 -20.47 9.66 -2.31
CA HIS A 150 -21.08 8.61 -1.49
C HIS A 150 -20.06 7.71 -0.79
N LEU A 151 -18.75 7.95 -0.98
CA LEU A 151 -17.69 7.18 -0.35
C LEU A 151 -17.62 7.51 1.16
N LEU A 152 -17.81 6.50 2.00
CA LEU A 152 -17.86 6.58 3.46
C LEU A 152 -16.50 6.31 4.08
N ASP A 153 -15.77 5.33 3.56
CA ASP A 153 -14.47 4.93 4.09
C ASP A 153 -13.58 4.31 3.01
N ILE A 154 -12.27 4.46 3.22
CA ILE A 154 -11.23 3.70 2.51
C ILE A 154 -10.38 3.03 3.59
N SER A 155 -10.33 1.71 3.54
CA SER A 155 -9.57 0.87 4.46
C SER A 155 -8.61 -0.05 3.70
N VAL A 156 -7.56 -0.48 4.39
CA VAL A 156 -6.56 -1.43 3.90
C VAL A 156 -6.55 -2.66 4.79
N SER A 157 -6.36 -3.83 4.19
CA SER A 157 -6.10 -5.09 4.89
C SER A 157 -4.86 -5.73 4.28
N HIS A 158 -3.88 -6.07 5.11
CA HIS A 158 -2.70 -6.85 4.70
C HIS A 158 -2.95 -8.37 4.73
N GLN A 159 -4.15 -8.78 5.12
CA GLN A 159 -4.55 -10.19 5.15
C GLN A 159 -5.15 -10.56 3.80
N LEU A 160 -4.40 -11.32 3.01
CA LEU A 160 -4.89 -11.98 1.79
C LEU A 160 -5.29 -13.43 2.07
N PRO A 161 -6.17 -14.02 1.23
CA PRO A 161 -6.40 -15.46 1.22
C PRO A 161 -5.10 -16.24 0.96
N ASP A 162 -5.05 -17.48 1.45
CA ASP A 162 -3.96 -18.44 1.18
C ASP A 162 -2.55 -18.02 1.64
N GLU A 163 -2.45 -17.11 2.62
CA GLU A 163 -1.18 -16.61 3.18
C GLU A 163 -0.25 -15.92 2.16
N LYS A 164 -0.77 -15.52 1.00
CA LYS A 164 -0.03 -14.71 0.02
C LYS A 164 0.34 -13.34 0.56
N GLU A 165 1.46 -12.79 0.10
CA GLU A 165 1.86 -11.42 0.43
C GLU A 165 1.10 -10.37 -0.40
N GLY A 166 0.75 -9.25 0.23
CA GLY A 166 0.09 -8.12 -0.43
C GLY A 166 -0.99 -7.45 0.41
N PHE A 167 -1.93 -6.76 -0.25
CA PHE A 167 -2.95 -5.97 0.44
C PHE A 167 -4.24 -5.77 -0.39
N VAL A 168 -5.35 -5.56 0.32
CA VAL A 168 -6.66 -5.20 -0.25
C VAL A 168 -7.04 -3.79 0.18
N LEU A 169 -7.34 -2.94 -0.80
CA LEU A 169 -8.05 -1.69 -0.58
C LEU A 169 -9.56 -1.92 -0.67
N SER A 170 -10.30 -1.48 0.34
CA SER A 170 -11.76 -1.54 0.39
C SER A 170 -12.36 -0.13 0.42
N PHE A 171 -13.24 0.16 -0.53
CA PHE A 171 -13.93 1.43 -0.71
C PHE A 171 -15.40 1.24 -0.36
N GLU A 172 -15.82 1.72 0.81
CA GLU A 172 -17.18 1.55 1.31
C GLU A 172 -18.09 2.71 0.90
N PHE A 173 -19.19 2.41 0.24
CA PHE A 173 -20.14 3.40 -0.26
C PHE A 173 -21.49 3.33 0.48
N ALA A 174 -22.05 4.52 0.71
CA ALA A 174 -23.46 4.69 1.03
C ALA A 174 -24.32 4.12 -0.12
N PRO A 175 -25.59 3.72 0.15
CA PRO A 175 -26.47 3.37 -0.94
C PRO A 175 -26.62 4.58 -1.87
N ASN A 176 -26.44 4.35 -3.16
CA ASN A 176 -26.36 5.40 -4.17
C ASN A 176 -27.11 4.98 -5.45
N GLU A 177 -27.28 5.91 -6.39
CA GLU A 177 -28.03 5.67 -7.63
C GLU A 177 -27.22 5.01 -8.75
N HIS A 178 -25.92 4.76 -8.55
CA HIS A 178 -25.01 4.36 -9.61
C HIS A 178 -24.76 2.85 -9.66
N PHE A 179 -24.55 2.21 -8.53
CA PHE A 179 -24.33 0.76 -8.44
C PHE A 179 -24.96 0.18 -7.16
N ALA A 180 -25.07 -1.14 -7.11
CA ALA A 180 -25.64 -1.86 -5.96
C ALA A 180 -24.60 -2.21 -4.88
N ASN A 181 -23.31 -2.31 -5.24
CA ASN A 181 -22.24 -2.65 -4.29
C ASN A 181 -22.22 -1.70 -3.09
N ARG A 182 -21.97 -2.28 -1.91
CA ARG A 182 -21.63 -1.52 -0.69
C ARG A 182 -20.14 -1.30 -0.53
N VAL A 183 -19.34 -2.26 -0.99
CA VAL A 183 -17.89 -2.18 -0.94
C VAL A 183 -17.34 -2.55 -2.31
N LEU A 184 -16.46 -1.70 -2.84
CA LEU A 184 -15.62 -2.03 -3.98
C LEU A 184 -14.23 -2.40 -3.46
N THR A 185 -13.62 -3.44 -4.01
CA THR A 185 -12.30 -3.90 -3.57
C THR A 185 -11.28 -3.87 -4.70
N LYS A 186 -10.03 -3.62 -4.32
CA LYS A 186 -8.87 -3.74 -5.19
C LYS A 186 -7.75 -4.47 -4.43
N THR A 187 -7.38 -5.64 -4.93
CA THR A 187 -6.37 -6.52 -4.36
C THR A 187 -5.07 -6.40 -5.13
N TYR A 188 -3.96 -6.28 -4.41
CA TYR A 188 -2.60 -6.29 -4.92
C TYR A 188 -1.87 -7.46 -4.27
N VAL A 189 -1.39 -8.40 -5.09
CA VAL A 189 -0.60 -9.56 -4.66
C VAL A 189 0.85 -9.26 -4.99
N MET A 190 1.71 -9.34 -3.99
CA MET A 190 3.15 -9.13 -4.10
C MET A 190 3.85 -10.47 -4.27
N ASP A 191 5.03 -10.47 -4.86
CA ASP A 191 5.88 -11.66 -4.98
C ASP A 191 6.46 -12.02 -3.60
N ASP A 192 6.38 -13.30 -3.23
CA ASP A 192 6.81 -13.79 -1.91
C ASP A 192 8.35 -13.75 -1.72
N ASP A 193 9.13 -13.70 -2.81
CA ASP A 193 10.60 -13.66 -2.80
C ASP A 193 11.16 -12.23 -3.05
N ASP A 194 10.31 -11.32 -3.55
CA ASP A 194 10.63 -9.92 -3.85
C ASP A 194 9.49 -8.97 -3.51
N ASP A 195 9.50 -8.43 -2.29
CA ASP A 195 8.53 -7.45 -1.76
C ASP A 195 8.33 -6.21 -2.66
N ASP A 196 9.22 -5.94 -3.62
CA ASP A 196 9.12 -4.82 -4.55
C ASP A 196 8.44 -5.19 -5.88
N THR A 197 8.15 -6.47 -6.10
CA THR A 197 7.53 -7.00 -7.32
C THR A 197 6.04 -7.26 -7.12
N LEU A 198 5.23 -6.60 -7.96
CA LEU A 198 3.78 -6.80 -8.01
C LEU A 198 3.46 -7.98 -8.95
N GLU A 199 2.90 -9.06 -8.40
CA GLU A 199 2.56 -10.28 -9.13
C GLU A 199 1.19 -10.17 -9.80
N GLU A 200 0.15 -9.87 -9.02
CA GLU A 200 -1.24 -9.85 -9.50
C GLU A 200 -2.02 -8.63 -9.00
N VAL A 201 -2.98 -8.19 -9.82
CA VAL A 201 -3.88 -7.09 -9.47
C VAL A 201 -5.31 -7.47 -9.80
N HIS A 202 -6.15 -7.62 -8.78
CA HIS A 202 -7.55 -8.03 -8.93
C HIS A 202 -8.50 -6.91 -8.49
N GLY A 203 -9.43 -6.53 -9.36
CA GLY A 203 -10.56 -5.67 -8.98
C GLY A 203 -11.81 -6.50 -8.67
N CYS A 204 -12.84 -5.85 -8.13
CA CYS A 204 -14.18 -6.44 -8.07
C CYS A 204 -15.05 -6.03 -9.27
N THR A 205 -16.10 -6.81 -9.54
CA THR A 205 -17.14 -6.41 -10.49
C THR A 205 -18.02 -5.31 -9.89
N ILE A 206 -18.18 -4.20 -10.60
CA ILE A 206 -19.12 -3.14 -10.23
C ILE A 206 -20.49 -3.47 -10.82
N GLU A 207 -21.49 -3.58 -9.96
CA GLU A 207 -22.88 -3.86 -10.28
C GLU A 207 -23.60 -2.57 -10.65
N TRP A 208 -23.22 -2.00 -11.79
CA TRP A 208 -23.82 -0.78 -12.32
C TRP A 208 -25.32 -0.92 -12.50
N LYS A 209 -26.06 0.10 -12.05
CA LYS A 209 -27.48 0.26 -12.33
C LYS A 209 -27.66 0.68 -13.79
N GLU A 210 -28.86 0.48 -14.31
CA GLU A 210 -29.20 0.76 -15.70
C GLU A 210 -28.83 2.19 -16.11
N GLY A 211 -28.00 2.32 -17.16
CA GLY A 211 -27.56 3.62 -17.70
C GLY A 211 -26.58 4.40 -16.81
N LYS A 212 -26.03 3.79 -15.76
CA LYS A 212 -25.14 4.47 -14.79
C LYS A 212 -23.67 4.08 -14.89
N ASP A 213 -23.31 3.16 -15.78
CA ASP A 213 -21.92 2.78 -16.04
C ASP A 213 -21.17 3.93 -16.73
N VAL A 214 -20.42 4.69 -15.94
CA VAL A 214 -19.61 5.82 -16.40
C VAL A 214 -18.29 5.39 -17.05
N THR A 215 -17.91 4.12 -16.92
CA THR A 215 -16.63 3.59 -17.43
C THR A 215 -16.70 3.23 -18.91
N ARG A 216 -17.91 3.14 -19.49
CA ARG A 216 -18.14 2.76 -20.88
C ARG A 216 -18.62 3.96 -21.70
N ARG A 217 -18.08 4.12 -22.90
CA ARG A 217 -18.64 5.04 -23.91
C ARG A 217 -19.71 4.33 -24.74
N THR A 218 -20.95 4.78 -24.68
CA THR A 218 -22.00 4.37 -25.62
C THR A 218 -21.74 5.03 -26.98
N VAL A 219 -21.29 4.25 -27.97
CA VAL A 219 -21.24 4.69 -29.37
C VAL A 219 -22.59 4.39 -30.01
N THR A 220 -23.45 5.40 -30.14
CA THR A 220 -24.64 5.31 -30.99
C THR A 220 -24.23 5.38 -32.45
N LYS A 221 -24.27 4.23 -33.15
CA LYS A 221 -24.23 4.22 -34.62
C LYS A 221 -25.52 4.89 -35.13
N LYS A 222 -25.35 5.99 -35.87
CA LYS A 222 -26.40 6.57 -36.72
C LYS A 222 -26.57 5.74 -37.99
#